data_AF-A0A2E1ABJ7-F1
#
_entry.id   AF-A0A2E1ABJ7-F1
#
_cell.length_a   1.000
_cell.length_b   1.000
_cell.length_c   1.000
_cell.angle_alpha   90.00
_cell.angle_beta   90.00
_cell.angle_gamma   90.00
#
_symmetry.space_group_name_H-M   'P 1'
#
loop_
_entity.id
_entity.type
_entity.pdbx_description
1 polymer ?
#
loop_
_entity_poly.entity_id
_entity_poly.type
_entity_poly.pdbx_seq_one_letter_code
_entity_poly.pdbx_strand_id
1 'polypeptide(L)'
;MPPANPAEKLKSAPLADLVGLLLKQFQRLLAERGLSLTTAQIADIGDRVEKRQSLPPEFADLTRHLGDLVAESVDELQTRFGFSFAESMHTQMDAISGWETTADFIELANYKSNAELRISAGSTLLLMLAETDYVPYLLAVIDADDGIMDVDAALAQRALCHAAGVSPHAEDWLAQISLWWQDQAKATPNHS
;
A
#
# COMPACT_ATOMS: atom_id res chain seq x y z
N MET A 1 -15.05 3.14 -27.99
CA MET A 1 -14.86 3.60 -26.61
C MET A 1 -13.60 2.97 -26.07
N PRO A 2 -12.62 3.74 -25.57
CA PRO A 2 -11.55 3.14 -24.79
C PRO A 2 -12.14 2.43 -23.56
N PRO A 3 -11.56 1.32 -23.10
CA PRO A 3 -12.01 0.65 -21.88
C PRO A 3 -11.92 1.62 -20.69
N ALA A 4 -12.90 1.57 -19.79
CA ALA A 4 -12.89 2.39 -18.58
C ALA A 4 -11.59 2.12 -17.79
N ASN A 5 -10.88 3.18 -17.40
CA ASN A 5 -9.69 3.07 -16.56
C ASN A 5 -10.06 2.28 -15.29
N PRO A 6 -9.40 1.15 -14.99
CA PRO A 6 -9.67 0.37 -13.78
C PRO A 6 -9.66 1.20 -12.50
N ALA A 7 -8.82 2.24 -12.43
CA ALA A 7 -8.74 3.16 -11.29
C ALA A 7 -10.06 3.91 -11.02
N GLU A 8 -10.85 4.24 -12.06
CA GLU A 8 -12.14 4.93 -11.90
C GLU A 8 -13.16 4.06 -11.14
N LYS A 9 -13.09 2.73 -11.30
CA LYS A 9 -13.96 1.82 -10.55
C LYS A 9 -13.54 1.73 -9.08
N LEU A 10 -12.25 1.88 -8.78
CA LEU A 10 -11.72 1.80 -7.41
C LEU A 10 -12.09 3.03 -6.58
N LYS A 11 -12.26 4.20 -7.22
CA LYS A 11 -12.67 5.44 -6.55
C LYS A 11 -14.01 5.31 -5.80
N SER A 12 -14.94 4.53 -6.36
CA SER A 12 -16.30 4.35 -5.82
C SER A 12 -16.58 2.95 -5.25
N ALA A 13 -15.64 2.00 -5.37
CA ALA A 13 -15.80 0.66 -4.83
C ALA A 13 -15.93 0.67 -3.30
N PRO A 14 -16.81 -0.18 -2.71
CA PRO A 14 -16.88 -0.38 -1.27
C PRO A 14 -15.51 -0.69 -0.67
N LEU A 15 -15.21 -0.16 0.52
CA LEU A 15 -13.92 -0.41 1.17
C LEU A 15 -13.73 -1.90 1.48
N ALA A 16 -14.81 -2.60 1.85
CA ALA A 16 -14.78 -4.04 2.08
C ALA A 16 -14.29 -4.82 0.84
N ASP A 17 -14.69 -4.39 -0.36
CA ASP A 17 -14.24 -5.02 -1.61
C ASP A 17 -12.76 -4.75 -1.88
N LEU A 18 -12.27 -3.54 -1.59
CA LEU A 18 -10.85 -3.19 -1.73
C LEU A 18 -9.97 -4.00 -0.76
N VAL A 19 -10.38 -4.09 0.50
CA VAL A 19 -9.71 -4.92 1.51
C VAL A 19 -9.71 -6.38 1.08
N GLY A 20 -10.85 -6.89 0.61
CA GLY A 20 -10.96 -8.27 0.14
C GLY A 20 -10.09 -8.57 -1.08
N LEU A 21 -9.94 -7.61 -1.99
CA LEU A 21 -9.04 -7.70 -3.14
C LEU A 21 -7.56 -7.77 -2.69
N LEU A 22 -7.14 -6.84 -1.83
CA LEU A 22 -5.77 -6.77 -1.32
C LEU A 22 -5.42 -8.03 -0.52
N LEU A 23 -6.29 -8.49 0.38
CA LEU A 23 -6.06 -9.72 1.14
C LEU A 23 -5.88 -10.96 0.25
N LYS A 24 -6.63 -11.04 -0.85
CA LYS A 24 -6.47 -12.13 -1.84
C LYS A 24 -5.12 -12.05 -2.57
N GLN A 25 -4.64 -10.84 -2.88
CA GLN A 25 -3.32 -10.63 -3.47
C GLN A 25 -2.21 -11.14 -2.55
N PHE A 26 -2.35 -10.95 -1.23
CA PHE A 26 -1.38 -11.42 -0.23
C PHE A 26 -1.59 -12.86 0.25
N GLN A 27 -2.68 -13.53 -0.14
CA GLN A 27 -3.10 -14.80 0.45
C GLN A 27 -2.01 -15.89 0.38
N ARG A 28 -1.31 -15.99 -0.76
CA ARG A 28 -0.21 -16.95 -0.92
C ARG A 28 0.94 -16.66 0.04
N LEU A 29 1.37 -15.40 0.12
CA LEU A 29 2.49 -14.97 0.97
C LEU A 29 2.16 -15.11 2.46
N LEU A 30 0.91 -14.84 2.84
CA LEU A 30 0.44 -15.05 4.21
C LEU A 30 0.38 -16.54 4.56
N ALA A 31 -0.08 -17.39 3.64
CA ALA A 31 -0.13 -18.84 3.84
C ALA A 31 1.27 -19.46 3.99
N GLU A 32 2.25 -18.99 3.22
CA GLU A 32 3.67 -19.37 3.37
C GLU A 32 4.23 -19.03 4.77
N ARG A 33 3.64 -18.04 5.45
CA ARG A 33 3.96 -17.65 6.84
C ARG A 33 3.06 -18.33 7.90
N GLY A 34 2.23 -19.28 7.49
CA GLY A 34 1.34 -20.01 8.39
C GLY A 34 -0.01 -19.33 8.66
N LEU A 35 -0.31 -18.21 8.00
CA LEU A 35 -1.59 -17.51 8.12
C LEU A 35 -2.48 -17.75 6.90
N SER A 36 -3.39 -18.70 7.01
CA SER A 36 -4.39 -18.98 5.96
C SER A 36 -5.73 -18.35 6.31
N LEU A 37 -6.12 -17.31 5.56
CA LEU A 37 -7.43 -16.68 5.69
C LEU A 37 -8.47 -17.39 4.82
N THR A 38 -9.60 -17.72 5.42
CA THR A 38 -10.80 -18.18 4.71
C THR A 38 -11.54 -17.00 4.06
N THR A 39 -12.38 -17.29 3.06
CA THR A 39 -13.23 -16.28 2.43
C THR A 39 -14.12 -15.55 3.45
N ALA A 40 -14.61 -16.25 4.47
CA ALA A 40 -15.43 -15.66 5.53
C ALA A 40 -14.63 -14.68 6.40
N GLN A 41 -13.38 -15.01 6.74
CA GLN A 41 -12.50 -14.10 7.48
C GLN A 41 -12.14 -12.86 6.64
N ILE A 42 -11.85 -13.03 5.34
CA ILE A 42 -11.56 -11.91 4.45
C ILE A 42 -12.76 -10.95 4.39
N ALA A 43 -13.99 -11.48 4.28
CA ALA A 43 -15.20 -10.69 4.28
C ALA A 43 -15.42 -9.97 5.62
N ASP A 44 -15.24 -10.67 6.75
CA ASP A 44 -15.38 -10.08 8.09
C ASP A 44 -14.38 -8.93 8.33
N ILE A 45 -13.12 -9.09 7.90
CA ILE A 45 -12.11 -8.03 7.97
C ILE A 45 -12.55 -6.82 7.14
N GLY A 46 -12.99 -7.02 5.90
CA GLY A 46 -13.48 -5.95 5.03
C GLY A 46 -14.65 -5.18 5.63
N ASP A 47 -15.65 -5.90 6.16
CA ASP A 47 -16.82 -5.34 6.83
C ASP A 47 -16.45 -4.49 8.06
N ARG A 48 -15.47 -4.94 8.84
CA ARG A 48 -14.98 -4.21 10.03
C ARG A 48 -14.25 -2.94 9.65
N VAL A 49 -13.37 -2.99 8.65
CA VAL A 49 -12.68 -1.80 8.13
C VAL A 49 -13.71 -0.78 7.64
N GLU A 50 -14.69 -1.19 6.84
CA GLU A 50 -15.73 -0.28 6.34
C GLU A 50 -16.53 0.37 7.47
N LYS A 51 -16.83 -0.39 8.53
CA LYS A 51 -17.52 0.10 9.74
C LYS A 51 -16.59 0.78 10.76
N ARG A 52 -15.30 0.93 10.45
CA ARG A 52 -14.25 1.48 11.35
C ARG A 52 -14.19 0.77 12.71
N GLN A 53 -14.37 -0.53 12.70
CA GLN A 53 -14.30 -1.38 13.88
C GLN A 53 -12.90 -1.96 14.03
N SER A 54 -12.41 -2.03 15.26
CA SER A 54 -11.15 -2.73 15.56
C SER A 54 -11.24 -4.19 15.12
N LEU A 55 -10.13 -4.69 14.59
CA LEU A 55 -10.00 -6.11 14.32
C LEU A 55 -9.93 -6.88 15.63
N PRO A 56 -10.54 -8.07 15.68
CA PRO A 56 -10.35 -9.01 16.76
C PRO A 56 -8.87 -9.39 16.98
N PRO A 57 -8.43 -9.68 18.23
CA PRO A 57 -7.04 -10.03 18.54
C PRO A 57 -6.48 -11.22 17.77
N GLU A 58 -7.33 -12.15 17.31
CA GLU A 58 -6.92 -13.27 16.47
C GLU A 58 -6.34 -12.85 15.10
N PHE A 59 -6.54 -11.61 14.68
CA PHE A 59 -5.93 -11.04 13.49
C PHE A 59 -4.65 -10.23 13.78
N ALA A 60 -4.12 -10.24 15.01
CA ALA A 60 -2.86 -9.57 15.32
C ALA A 60 -1.69 -10.08 14.47
N ASP A 61 -1.68 -11.37 14.13
CA ASP A 61 -0.66 -11.94 13.24
C ASP A 61 -0.80 -11.46 11.79
N LEU A 62 -1.97 -10.98 11.37
CA LEU A 62 -2.17 -10.45 10.02
C LEU A 62 -1.39 -9.15 9.81
N THR A 63 -1.55 -8.17 10.70
CA THR A 63 -0.86 -6.89 10.57
C THR A 63 0.66 -7.07 10.72
N ARG A 64 1.09 -7.94 11.64
CA ARG A 64 2.51 -8.31 11.77
C ARG A 64 3.07 -8.93 10.48
N HIS A 65 2.43 -9.95 9.94
CA HIS A 65 2.93 -10.61 8.72
C HIS A 65 2.90 -9.72 7.48
N LEU A 66 1.91 -8.84 7.36
CA LEU A 66 1.87 -7.83 6.30
C LEU A 66 3.01 -6.81 6.48
N GLY A 67 3.26 -6.37 7.72
CA GLY A 67 4.37 -5.47 8.04
C GLY A 67 5.73 -6.09 7.70
N ASP A 68 5.95 -7.36 8.07
CA ASP A 68 7.17 -8.08 7.70
C ASP A 68 7.36 -8.14 6.17
N LEU A 69 6.28 -8.40 5.41
CA LEU A 69 6.32 -8.44 3.95
C LEU A 69 6.68 -7.08 3.32
N VAL A 70 6.16 -5.99 3.89
CA VAL A 70 6.51 -4.63 3.45
C VAL A 70 7.97 -4.33 3.78
N ALA A 71 8.41 -4.62 5.01
CA ALA A 71 9.78 -4.40 5.45
C ALA A 71 10.79 -5.17 4.59
N GLU A 72 10.53 -6.44 4.30
CA GLU A 72 11.37 -7.25 3.42
C GLU A 72 11.49 -6.67 2.01
N SER A 73 10.41 -6.09 1.48
CA SER A 73 10.45 -5.41 0.18
C SER A 73 11.22 -4.09 0.21
N VAL A 74 11.13 -3.34 1.31
CA VAL A 74 11.94 -2.13 1.51
C VAL A 74 13.42 -2.49 1.59
N ASP A 75 13.76 -3.53 2.35
CA ASP A 75 15.13 -4.05 2.47
C ASP A 75 15.65 -4.57 1.12
N GLU A 76 14.78 -5.20 0.32
CA GLU A 76 15.11 -5.65 -1.03
C GLU A 76 15.46 -4.47 -1.95
N LEU A 77 14.67 -3.38 -1.92
CA LEU A 77 14.97 -2.17 -2.68
C LEU A 77 16.30 -1.55 -2.26
N GLN A 78 16.52 -1.43 -0.96
CA GLN A 78 17.74 -0.84 -0.41
C GLN A 78 18.97 -1.70 -0.72
N THR A 79 18.87 -3.02 -0.58
CA THR A 79 20.02 -3.93 -0.74
C THR A 79 20.40 -4.12 -2.20
N ARG A 80 19.41 -4.26 -3.09
CA ARG A 80 19.68 -4.52 -4.52
C ARG A 80 19.94 -3.26 -5.32
N PHE A 81 19.23 -2.18 -5.02
CA PHE A 81 19.26 -0.96 -5.84
C PHE A 81 19.83 0.26 -5.10
N GLY A 82 19.98 0.18 -3.77
CA GLY A 82 20.45 1.31 -2.98
C GLY A 82 19.39 2.39 -2.77
N PHE A 83 18.12 2.09 -3.06
CA PHE A 83 17.03 3.07 -3.02
C PHE A 83 16.15 2.88 -1.79
N SER A 84 15.72 4.01 -1.24
CA SER A 84 14.46 4.06 -0.49
C SER A 84 13.26 3.81 -1.42
N PHE A 85 12.10 3.48 -0.84
CA PHE A 85 10.89 3.29 -1.63
C PHE A 85 10.51 4.54 -2.46
N ALA A 86 10.59 5.73 -1.86
CA ALA A 86 10.26 6.98 -2.57
C ALA A 86 11.21 7.24 -3.75
N GLU A 87 12.51 7.01 -3.58
CA GLU A 87 13.48 7.12 -4.68
C GLU A 87 13.21 6.08 -5.76
N SER A 88 12.84 4.86 -5.38
CA SER A 88 12.51 3.79 -6.33
C SER A 88 11.33 4.18 -7.22
N MET A 89 10.28 4.76 -6.66
CA MET A 89 9.08 5.19 -7.41
C MET A 89 9.41 6.23 -8.50
N HIS A 90 10.37 7.12 -8.23
CA HIS A 90 10.82 8.15 -9.19
C HIS A 90 11.94 7.67 -10.14
N THR A 91 12.53 6.50 -9.86
CA THR A 91 13.64 5.97 -10.65
C THR A 91 13.15 5.04 -11.75
N GLN A 92 13.35 5.45 -13.00
CA GLN A 92 13.08 4.61 -14.16
C GLN A 92 14.13 3.50 -14.30
N MET A 93 13.73 2.37 -14.88
CA MET A 93 14.59 1.19 -15.03
C MET A 93 15.84 1.43 -15.90
N ASP A 94 15.79 2.38 -16.83
CA ASP A 94 16.92 2.76 -17.68
C ASP A 94 18.03 3.51 -16.91
N ALA A 95 17.68 4.14 -15.78
CA ALA A 95 18.61 4.79 -14.88
C ALA A 95 19.33 3.82 -13.93
N ILE A 96 18.92 2.55 -13.88
CA ILE A 96 19.52 1.53 -13.03
C ILE A 96 20.69 0.88 -13.77
N SER A 97 21.89 0.98 -13.20
CA SER A 97 23.08 0.29 -13.68
C SER A 97 23.16 -1.16 -13.19
N GLY A 98 23.98 -2.00 -13.84
CA GLY A 98 24.30 -3.35 -13.36
C GLY A 98 23.69 -4.50 -14.18
N TRP A 99 23.02 -4.20 -15.29
CA TRP A 99 22.62 -5.19 -16.29
C TRP A 99 23.54 -5.12 -17.51
N GLU A 100 23.95 -6.27 -18.02
CA GLU A 100 24.74 -6.37 -19.26
C GLU A 100 23.92 -6.94 -20.40
N THR A 101 22.87 -7.71 -20.07
CA THR A 101 21.97 -8.34 -21.01
C THR A 101 20.53 -7.89 -20.79
N THR A 102 19.69 -8.08 -21.82
CA THR A 102 18.24 -7.87 -21.69
C THR A 102 17.61 -8.80 -20.64
N ALA A 103 18.18 -9.98 -20.42
CA ALA A 103 17.69 -10.90 -19.39
C ALA A 103 17.91 -10.31 -17.98
N ASP A 104 19.11 -9.78 -17.72
CA ASP A 104 19.42 -9.12 -16.44
C ASP A 104 18.52 -7.90 -16.21
N PHE A 105 18.30 -7.10 -17.27
CA PHE A 105 17.39 -5.96 -17.21
C PHE A 105 15.97 -6.38 -16.81
N ILE A 106 15.42 -7.42 -17.45
CA ILE A 106 14.07 -7.93 -17.14
C ILE A 106 14.02 -8.47 -15.71
N GLU A 107 15.07 -9.16 -15.26
CA GLU A 107 15.13 -9.71 -13.91
C GLU A 107 15.13 -8.57 -12.86
N LEU A 108 15.97 -7.56 -13.03
CA LEU A 108 16.01 -6.38 -12.16
C LEU A 108 14.68 -5.61 -12.16
N ALA A 109 14.07 -5.43 -13.34
CA ALA A 109 12.77 -4.80 -13.47
C ALA A 109 11.69 -5.55 -12.69
N ASN A 110 11.70 -6.89 -12.77
CA ASN A 110 10.76 -7.72 -12.01
C ASN A 110 11.00 -7.62 -10.50
N TYR A 111 12.25 -7.61 -10.03
CA TYR A 111 12.52 -7.43 -8.60
C TYR A 111 12.01 -6.07 -8.10
N LYS A 112 12.36 -4.98 -8.78
CA LYS A 112 11.91 -3.64 -8.42
C LYS A 112 10.39 -3.54 -8.42
N SER A 113 9.74 -3.90 -9.53
CA SER A 113 8.29 -3.79 -9.67
C SER A 113 7.53 -4.66 -8.66
N ASN A 114 8.01 -5.88 -8.37
CA ASN A 114 7.38 -6.72 -7.35
C ASN A 114 7.55 -6.16 -5.94
N ALA A 115 8.71 -5.58 -5.62
CA ALA A 115 8.94 -4.95 -4.33
C ALA A 115 8.06 -3.71 -4.16
N GLU A 116 8.00 -2.85 -5.19
CA GLU A 116 7.16 -1.65 -5.20
C GLU A 116 5.68 -1.99 -5.03
N LEU A 117 5.18 -2.96 -5.80
CA LEU A 117 3.79 -3.42 -5.70
C LEU A 117 3.48 -3.98 -4.31
N ARG A 118 4.42 -4.72 -3.71
CA ARG A 118 4.23 -5.27 -2.36
C ARG A 118 4.19 -4.18 -1.30
N ILE A 119 5.04 -3.15 -1.44
CA ILE A 119 5.06 -2.00 -0.54
C ILE A 119 3.78 -1.17 -0.69
N SER A 120 3.38 -0.81 -1.92
CA SER A 120 2.19 0.01 -2.17
C SER A 120 0.91 -0.68 -1.70
N ALA A 121 0.68 -1.92 -2.12
CA ALA A 121 -0.50 -2.71 -1.76
C ALA A 121 -0.51 -3.08 -0.27
N GLY A 122 0.65 -3.47 0.28
CA GLY A 122 0.81 -3.85 1.68
C GLY A 122 0.56 -2.67 2.62
N SER A 123 1.16 -1.51 2.31
CA SER A 123 0.96 -0.26 3.06
C SER A 123 -0.49 0.22 2.99
N THR A 124 -1.15 0.06 1.84
CA THR A 124 -2.57 0.40 1.67
C THR A 124 -3.42 -0.45 2.61
N LEU A 125 -3.20 -1.77 2.60
CA LEU A 125 -3.93 -2.69 3.45
C LEU A 125 -3.64 -2.42 4.93
N LEU A 126 -2.39 -2.24 5.33
CA LEU A 126 -1.98 -1.94 6.70
C LEU A 126 -2.64 -0.66 7.22
N LEU A 127 -2.66 0.41 6.42
CA LEU A 127 -3.34 1.65 6.82
C LEU A 127 -4.86 1.45 6.95
N MET A 128 -5.48 0.67 6.06
CA MET A 128 -6.90 0.30 6.19
C MET A 128 -7.18 -0.51 7.46
N LEU A 129 -6.20 -1.27 7.96
CA LEU A 129 -6.24 -1.98 9.24
C LEU A 129 -5.79 -1.12 10.44
N ALA A 130 -5.70 0.21 10.25
CA ALA A 130 -5.35 1.23 11.24
C ALA A 130 -3.86 1.32 11.65
N GLU A 131 -2.94 0.74 10.87
CA GLU A 131 -1.50 0.87 11.08
C GLU A 131 -0.97 2.14 10.38
N THR A 132 -0.74 3.22 11.14
CA THR A 132 -0.42 4.53 10.56
C THR A 132 1.04 4.71 10.14
N ASP A 133 1.94 3.82 10.56
CA ASP A 133 3.37 3.90 10.24
C ASP A 133 3.67 3.84 8.73
N TYR A 134 2.70 3.35 7.94
CA TYR A 134 2.82 3.15 6.50
C TYR A 134 2.32 4.35 5.67
N VAL A 135 1.83 5.43 6.30
CA VAL A 135 1.41 6.66 5.62
C VAL A 135 2.51 7.25 4.72
N PRO A 136 3.81 7.31 5.12
CA PRO A 136 4.86 7.85 4.26
C PRO A 136 5.00 7.12 2.92
N TYR A 137 4.83 5.80 2.89
CA TYR A 137 4.89 5.03 1.64
C TYR A 137 3.71 5.38 0.73
N LEU A 138 2.51 5.52 1.27
CA LEU A 138 1.35 5.91 0.46
C LEU A 138 1.45 7.34 -0.08
N LEU A 139 2.03 8.26 0.70
CA LEU A 139 2.32 9.60 0.21
C LEU A 139 3.37 9.58 -0.91
N ALA A 140 4.37 8.70 -0.85
CA ALA A 140 5.34 8.51 -1.93
C ALA A 140 4.69 7.95 -3.22
N VAL A 141 3.70 7.05 -3.09
CA VAL A 141 2.91 6.58 -4.24
C VAL A 141 2.14 7.73 -4.89
N ILE A 142 1.50 8.59 -4.08
CA ILE A 142 0.76 9.74 -4.59
C ILE A 142 1.70 10.77 -5.26
N ASP A 143 2.88 11.00 -4.68
CA ASP A 143 3.86 11.95 -5.19
C ASP A 143 4.48 11.50 -6.53
N ALA A 144 4.63 10.20 -6.74
CA ALA A 144 5.14 9.63 -7.99
C ALA A 144 4.08 9.49 -9.09
N ASP A 145 2.80 9.64 -8.78
CA ASP A 145 1.73 9.62 -9.78
C ASP A 145 1.68 10.95 -10.55
N ASP A 146 1.75 10.91 -11.88
CA ASP A 146 1.71 12.08 -12.77
C ASP A 146 0.31 12.75 -12.85
N GLY A 147 -0.52 12.60 -11.81
CA GLY A 147 -1.90 13.08 -11.75
C GLY A 147 -2.89 12.24 -12.55
N ILE A 148 -2.46 11.10 -13.09
CA ILE A 148 -3.31 10.15 -13.83
C ILE A 148 -4.21 9.39 -12.85
N MET A 149 -3.79 9.27 -11.59
CA MET A 149 -4.40 8.48 -10.55
C MET A 149 -4.55 7.03 -11.01
N ASP A 150 -3.41 6.36 -11.17
CA ASP A 150 -3.38 4.94 -11.49
C ASP A 150 -4.00 4.07 -10.37
N VAL A 151 -3.96 2.75 -10.53
CA VAL A 151 -4.58 1.83 -9.58
C VAL A 151 -3.97 1.95 -8.18
N ASP A 152 -2.65 2.06 -8.08
CA ASP A 152 -1.94 2.12 -6.80
C ASP A 152 -2.18 3.48 -6.13
N ALA A 153 -2.12 4.57 -6.88
CA ALA A 153 -2.46 5.91 -6.40
C ALA A 153 -3.92 6.01 -5.94
N ALA A 154 -4.86 5.43 -6.68
CA ALA A 154 -6.27 5.40 -6.29
C ALA A 154 -6.49 4.61 -4.99
N LEU A 155 -5.83 3.46 -4.83
CA LEU A 155 -5.87 2.67 -3.61
C LEU A 155 -5.26 3.41 -2.42
N ALA A 156 -4.10 4.04 -2.62
CA ALA A 156 -3.43 4.87 -1.62
C ALA A 156 -4.32 6.03 -1.17
N GLN A 157 -4.93 6.76 -2.11
CA GLN A 157 -5.88 7.84 -1.83
C GLN A 157 -7.05 7.31 -0.98
N ARG A 158 -7.65 6.18 -1.36
CA ARG A 158 -8.78 5.57 -0.64
C ARG A 158 -8.41 5.21 0.80
N ALA A 159 -7.24 4.59 1.02
CA ALA A 159 -6.77 4.26 2.36
C ALA A 159 -6.49 5.50 3.21
N LEU A 160 -5.78 6.49 2.67
CA LEU A 160 -5.47 7.74 3.36
C LEU A 160 -6.75 8.52 3.72
N CYS A 161 -7.68 8.66 2.79
CA CYS A 161 -8.96 9.32 3.00
C CYS A 161 -9.79 8.59 4.06
N HIS A 162 -9.83 7.26 4.00
CA HIS A 162 -10.51 6.45 5.01
C HIS A 162 -9.93 6.68 6.41
N ALA A 163 -8.60 6.58 6.56
CA ALA A 163 -7.91 6.77 7.84
C ALA A 163 -8.13 8.18 8.40
N ALA A 164 -8.01 9.22 7.56
CA ALA A 164 -8.18 10.61 7.95
C ALA A 164 -9.65 11.05 8.13
N GLY A 165 -10.62 10.26 7.65
CA GLY A 165 -12.02 10.68 7.63
C GLY A 165 -12.32 11.79 6.61
N VAL A 166 -11.51 11.88 5.57
CA VAL A 166 -11.62 12.87 4.49
C VAL A 166 -12.36 12.24 3.31
N SER A 167 -13.16 13.03 2.59
CA SER A 167 -13.78 12.57 1.35
C SER A 167 -12.73 12.45 0.24
N PRO A 168 -12.64 11.32 -0.49
CA PRO A 168 -11.73 11.19 -1.63
C PRO A 168 -12.11 12.09 -2.81
N HIS A 169 -13.29 12.73 -2.77
CA HIS A 169 -13.75 13.70 -3.77
C HIS A 169 -13.55 15.16 -3.33
N ALA A 170 -12.98 15.41 -2.14
CA ALA A 170 -12.63 16.78 -1.75
C ALA A 170 -11.50 17.30 -2.63
N GLU A 171 -11.60 18.54 -3.13
CA GLU A 171 -10.57 19.12 -4.01
C GLU A 171 -9.22 19.26 -3.30
N ASP A 172 -9.24 19.51 -1.99
CA ASP A 172 -8.09 19.71 -1.11
C ASP A 172 -7.75 18.47 -0.26
N TRP A 173 -8.24 17.28 -0.66
CA TRP A 173 -8.10 16.04 0.11
C TRP A 173 -6.64 15.76 0.57
N LEU A 174 -5.67 15.97 -0.31
CA LEU A 174 -4.24 15.74 -0.02
C LEU A 174 -3.70 16.72 1.02
N ALA A 175 -4.14 17.98 0.99
CA ALA A 175 -3.77 18.97 2.00
C ALA A 175 -4.38 18.61 3.36
N GLN A 176 -5.63 18.14 3.39
CA GLN A 176 -6.28 17.69 4.62
C GLN A 176 -5.57 16.46 5.23
N ILE A 177 -5.17 15.48 4.41
CA ILE A 177 -4.38 14.32 4.87
C ILE A 177 -3.02 14.75 5.39
N SER A 178 -2.35 15.68 4.70
CA SER A 178 -1.04 16.18 5.12
C SER A 178 -1.11 16.82 6.51
N LEU A 179 -2.16 17.61 6.78
CA LEU A 179 -2.42 18.19 8.10
C LEU A 179 -2.73 17.12 9.14
N TRP A 180 -3.63 16.18 8.82
CA TRP A 180 -3.96 15.05 9.71
C TRP A 180 -2.71 14.26 10.09
N TRP A 181 -1.84 13.94 9.14
CA TRP A 181 -0.62 13.18 9.38
C TRP A 181 0.38 13.94 10.26
N GLN A 182 0.55 15.25 10.02
CA GLN A 182 1.40 16.09 10.88
C GLN A 182 0.90 16.13 12.32
N ASP A 183 -0.41 16.08 12.53
CA ASP A 183 -0.98 16.05 13.88
C ASP A 183 -0.83 14.68 14.55
N GLN A 184 -0.92 13.58 13.79
CA GLN A 184 -0.59 12.24 14.29
C GLN A 184 0.89 12.15 14.72
N ALA A 185 1.80 12.66 13.89
CA ALA A 185 3.24 12.64 14.18
C ALA A 185 3.61 13.44 15.44
N LYS A 186 2.84 14.48 15.78
CA LYS A 186 3.01 15.24 17.04
C LYS A 186 2.42 14.50 18.25
N ALA A 187 1.40 13.67 18.04
CA ALA A 187 0.70 12.95 19.10
C ALA A 187 1.44 11.70 19.59
N THR A 188 2.39 11.17 18.80
CA THR A 188 3.27 10.06 19.18
C THR A 188 4.59 10.63 19.73
N PRO A 189 4.75 10.85 21.05
CA PRO A 189 6.03 11.29 21.59
C PRO A 189 7.07 10.19 21.36
N ASN A 190 8.17 10.53 20.70
CA ASN A 190 9.38 9.71 20.58
C ASN A 190 9.73 9.09 21.94
N HIS A 191 9.45 7.81 22.12
CA HIS A 191 10.19 7.01 23.10
C HIS A 191 11.54 6.70 22.47
N SER A 192 12.49 7.60 22.75
CA SER A 192 13.92 7.42 22.53
C SER A 192 14.46 6.19 23.25
#